data_AF-A0A349K8I1-F1
#
_entry.id   AF-A0A349K8I1-F1
#
_cell.length_a   1.000
_cell.length_b   1.000
_cell.length_c   1.000
_cell.angle_alpha   90.00
_cell.angle_beta   90.00
_cell.angle_gamma   90.00
#
_symmetry.space_group_name_H-M   'P 1'
#
loop_
_entity.id
_entity.type
_entity.pdbx_description
1 polymer ?
#
loop_
_entity_poly.entity_id
_entity_poly.type
_entity_poly.pdbx_seq_one_letter_code
_entity_poly.pdbx_strand_id
1 'polypeptide(L)' 'MTLEELILSQDKRGISKIRNSLTRDFCFDAASFTLANPGKVIITTGFYILSAGAAETDGPPGAIAIG' A
#
# COMPACT_ATOMS: atom_id res chain seq x y z
N MET A 1 6.54 -13.44 -14.01
CA MET A 1 5.43 -12.63 -13.48
C MET A 1 5.37 -12.90 -11.99
N THR A 2 5.89 -11.98 -11.18
CA THR A 2 5.77 -12.00 -9.71
C THR A 2 4.51 -11.25 -9.25
N LEU A 3 4.15 -11.36 -7.98
CA LEU A 3 3.02 -10.61 -7.40
C LEU A 3 3.29 -9.09 -7.47
N GLU A 4 4.51 -8.68 -7.19
CA GLU A 4 4.98 -7.29 -7.27
C GLU A 4 4.84 -6.74 -8.68
N GLU A 5 5.20 -7.53 -9.70
CA GLU A 5 5.02 -7.17 -11.11
C GLU A 5 3.54 -7.03 -11.48
N LEU A 6 2.68 -7.91 -10.96
CA LEU A 6 1.25 -7.86 -11.18
C LEU A 6 0.62 -6.60 -10.56
N ILE A 7 0.96 -6.29 -9.30
CA ILE A 7 0.43 -5.11 -8.58
C ILE A 7 0.85 -3.81 -9.27
N LEU A 8 2.08 -3.75 -9.79
CA LEU A 8 2.59 -2.58 -10.50
C LEU A 8 2.17 -2.52 -11.98
N SER A 9 1.53 -3.56 -12.53
CA SER A 9 1.24 -3.67 -13.97
C SER A 9 0.28 -2.61 -14.50
N GLN A 10 -0.53 -1.99 -13.63
CA GLN A 10 -1.52 -0.96 -13.96
C GLN A 10 -1.16 0.40 -13.36
N ASP A 11 0.13 0.66 -13.14
CA ASP A 11 0.60 1.92 -12.57
C ASP A 11 0.20 3.13 -13.42
N LYS A 12 -0.61 4.01 -12.84
CA LYS A 12 -1.06 5.29 -13.44
C LYS A 12 -0.48 6.51 -12.72
N ARG A 13 0.15 6.32 -11.56
CA ARG A 13 0.60 7.40 -10.65
C ARG A 13 2.14 7.45 -10.53
N GLY A 14 2.86 6.55 -11.18
CA GLY A 14 4.31 6.46 -11.13
C GLY A 14 4.84 5.69 -9.92
N ILE A 15 4.00 4.88 -9.26
CA ILE A 15 4.37 4.06 -8.10
C ILE A 15 5.46 3.05 -8.45
N SER A 16 5.46 2.54 -9.69
CA SER A 16 6.48 1.61 -10.19
C SER A 16 7.92 2.15 -10.07
N LYS A 17 8.10 3.48 -10.05
CA LYS A 17 9.42 4.12 -9.86
C LYS A 17 10.02 3.83 -8.49
N ILE A 18 9.18 3.58 -7.48
CA ILE A 18 9.60 3.31 -6.10
C ILE A 18 10.20 1.90 -5.98
N ARG A 19 9.84 0.97 -6.88
CA ARG A 19 10.33 -0.42 -6.89
C ARG A 19 11.85 -0.52 -6.77
N ASN A 20 12.59 0.37 -7.42
CA ASN A 20 14.05 0.35 -7.42
C ASN A 20 14.67 0.68 -6.05
N SER A 21 13.87 1.19 -5.12
CA SER A 21 14.27 1.48 -3.73
C SER A 21 13.77 0.43 -2.73
N LEU A 22 13.08 -0.63 -3.21
CA LEU A 22 12.50 -1.68 -2.37
C LEU A 22 13.28 -2.99 -2.52
N THR A 23 13.08 -3.91 -1.56
CA THR A 23 13.53 -5.29 -1.68
C THR A 23 12.82 -5.98 -2.85
N ARG A 24 13.41 -7.07 -3.37
CA ARG A 24 12.82 -7.81 -4.49
C ARG A 24 11.42 -8.35 -4.15
N ASP A 25 11.24 -8.83 -2.93
CA ASP A 25 10.05 -9.55 -2.46
C ASP A 25 9.24 -8.70 -1.45
N PHE A 26 9.12 -7.40 -1.71
CA PHE A 26 8.57 -6.43 -0.76
C PHE A 26 7.14 -6.75 -0.28
N CYS A 27 6.32 -7.44 -1.10
CA CYS A 27 5.00 -7.88 -0.64
C CYS A 27 5.11 -9.01 0.39
N PHE A 28 6.02 -9.97 0.15
CA PHE A 28 6.26 -11.08 1.07
C PHE A 28 6.87 -10.59 2.39
N ASP A 29 7.83 -9.68 2.33
CA ASP A 29 8.48 -9.09 3.51
C ASP A 29 7.46 -8.36 4.39
N ALA A 30 6.57 -7.55 3.78
CA ALA A 30 5.53 -6.82 4.50
C ALA A 30 4.49 -7.74 5.15
N ALA A 31 4.06 -8.79 4.44
CA ALA A 31 3.15 -9.78 4.97
C ALA A 31 3.77 -10.55 6.14
N SER A 32 5.04 -10.97 5.99
CA SER A 32 5.79 -11.66 7.04
C SER A 32 5.96 -10.81 8.29
N PHE A 33 6.30 -9.52 8.13
CA PHE A 33 6.39 -8.58 9.24
C PHE A 33 5.06 -8.45 9.99
N THR A 34 3.94 -8.37 9.26
CA THR A 34 2.62 -8.24 9.85
C THR A 34 2.25 -9.49 10.67
N LEU A 35 2.46 -10.68 10.09
CA LEU A 35 2.16 -11.96 10.76
C LEU A 35 3.07 -12.23 11.97
N ALA A 36 4.31 -11.74 11.94
CA ALA A 36 5.26 -11.87 13.05
C ALA A 36 4.95 -10.95 14.24
N ASN A 37 4.10 -9.93 14.06
CA ASN A 37 3.75 -8.95 15.09
C ASN A 37 2.25 -9.00 15.42
N PRO A 38 1.77 -10.07 16.08
CA PRO A 38 0.38 -10.18 16.46
C PRO A 38 0.02 -9.18 17.57
N GLY A 39 -1.25 -8.79 17.62
CA GLY A 39 -1.77 -7.90 18.66
C GLY A 39 -2.77 -6.90 18.10
N LYS A 40 -3.05 -5.86 18.88
CA LYS A 40 -3.92 -4.76 18.44
C LYS A 40 -3.10 -3.82 17.56
N VAL A 41 -3.56 -3.63 16.33
CA VAL A 41 -2.93 -2.74 15.34
C VAL A 41 -3.83 -1.52 15.13
N ILE A 42 -3.21 -0.35 14.96
CA ILE A 42 -3.90 0.87 14.52
C ILE A 42 -3.61 1.03 13.04
N ILE A 43 -4.66 1.03 12.22
CA ILE A 43 -4.56 1.29 10.78
C ILE A 43 -4.95 2.74 10.55
N THR A 44 -4.05 3.51 9.94
CA THR A 44 -4.27 4.92 9.63
C THR A 44 -4.29 5.13 8.13
N THR A 45 -5.21 5.96 7.66
CA THR A 45 -5.34 6.31 6.25
C THR A 45 -5.95 7.70 6.10
N GLY A 46 -5.83 8.27 4.91
CA GLY A 46 -6.36 9.58 4.56
C GLY A 46 -5.28 10.53 4.04
N PHE A 47 -5.53 11.07 2.86
CA PHE A 47 -4.70 12.10 2.25
C PHE A 47 -5.61 13.25 1.81
N TYR A 48 -5.41 14.45 2.36
CA TYR A 48 -6.28 15.58 2.06
C TYR A 48 -5.90 16.24 0.73
N ILE A 49 -6.86 16.36 -0.18
CA ILE A 49 -6.69 17.01 -1.48
C ILE A 49 -7.28 18.41 -1.40
N LEU A 50 -6.39 19.42 -1.34
CA LEU A 50 -6.77 20.83 -1.19
C LEU A 50 -7.77 21.29 -2.26
N SER A 51 -7.56 20.92 -3.52
CA SER A 51 -8.43 21.31 -4.64
C SER A 51 -9.82 20.67 -4.57
N ALA A 52 -9.97 19.56 -3.86
CA ALA A 52 -11.24 18.87 -3.66
C ALA A 52 -11.92 19.23 -2.33
N GLY A 53 -11.20 19.88 -1.41
CA GLY A 53 -11.68 20.15 -0.05
C GLY A 53 -11.98 18.88 0.76
N ALA A 54 -11.44 17.72 0.36
CA ALA A 54 -11.82 16.40 0.87
C ALA A 54 -10.62 15.43 0.89
N ALA A 55 -10.76 14.31 1.59
CA ALA A 55 -9.80 13.21 1.54
C ALA A 55 -9.86 12.49 0.18
N GLU A 56 -8.70 12.02 -0.31
CA GLU A 56 -8.62 11.18 -1.51
C GLU A 56 -9.20 9.78 -1.26
N THR A 57 -9.52 9.07 -2.35
CA THR A 57 -10.10 7.73 -2.30
C THR A 57 -9.06 6.60 -2.24
N ASP A 58 -7.80 6.90 -2.53
CA ASP A 58 -6.68 5.98 -2.36
C ASP A 58 -6.32 5.88 -0.86
N GLY A 59 -6.23 4.64 -0.36
CA GLY A 59 -6.02 4.36 1.06
C GLY A 59 -7.26 3.82 1.79
N PRO A 60 -8.39 4.55 1.92
CA PRO A 60 -9.52 4.11 2.76
C PRO A 60 -10.07 2.71 2.45
N PRO A 61 -10.28 2.31 1.18
CA PRO A 61 -10.71 0.94 0.87
C PRO A 61 -9.70 -0.13 1.30
N GLY A 62 -8.40 0.15 1.15
CA GLY A 62 -7.33 -0.77 1.55
C GLY A 62 -7.22 -0.91 3.07
N ALA A 63 -7.40 0.18 3.82
CA ALA A 63 -7.45 0.13 5.27
C ALA A 63 -8.57 -0.78 5.78
N ILE A 64 -9.79 -0.62 5.23
CA ILE A 64 -10.96 -1.47 5.56
C ILE A 64 -10.70 -2.93 5.19
N ALA A 65 -10.04 -3.20 4.07
CA ALA A 65 -9.73 -4.57 3.65
C ALA A 65 -8.74 -5.28 4.59
N ILE A 66 -7.88 -4.52 5.28
CA ILE A 66 -6.89 -5.06 6.21
C ILE A 66 -7.47 -5.24 7.63
N GLY A 67 -8.33 -4.34 8.11
CA GLY A 67 -8.93 -4.44 9.45
C GLY A 67 -9.92 -3.35 9.80
#